data_AF-A0A954KVR8-F1
#
_entry.id   AF-A0A954KVR8-F1
#
_cell.length_a   1.000
_cell.length_b   1.000
_cell.length_c   1.000
_cell.angle_alpha   90.00
_cell.angle_beta   90.00
_cell.angle_gamma   90.00
#
_symmetry.space_group_name_H-M   'P 1'
#
loop_
_entity.id
_entity.type
_entity.pdbx_description
1 polymer ?
#
loop_
_entity_poly.entity_id
_entity_poly.type
_entity_poly.pdbx_seq_one_letter_code
_entity_poly.pdbx_strand_id
1 'polypeptide(L)' 'MVVTVAVQAGDKVSEGQKLLVIEAMKMQTTITADREGTIGQLMIKAGTSVETGDLLLTIE' A
#
# COMPACT_ATOMS: atom_id res chain seq x y z
N MET A 1 1.48 8.85 -7.42
CA MET A 1 2.55 9.00 -6.41
C MET A 1 2.05 8.52 -5.07
N VAL A 2 2.85 7.80 -4.29
CA VAL A 2 2.53 7.36 -2.92
C VAL A 2 2.57 8.57 -1.99
N VAL A 3 1.46 8.88 -1.33
CA VAL A 3 1.34 9.97 -0.36
C VAL A 3 1.74 9.51 1.02
N THR A 4 1.19 8.38 1.46
CA THR A 4 1.44 7.81 2.78
C THR A 4 1.46 6.29 2.71
N VAL A 5 2.30 5.69 3.56
CA VAL A 5 2.34 4.26 3.81
C VAL A 5 1.98 4.08 5.30
N ALA A 6 0.95 3.29 5.58
CA ALA A 6 0.41 3.09 6.93
C ALA A 6 0.90 1.78 7.58
N VAL A 7 1.71 1.00 6.87
CA VAL A 7 2.19 -0.33 7.29
C VAL A 7 3.68 -0.50 7.00
N GLN A 8 4.30 -1.46 7.67
CA GLN A 8 5.70 -1.87 7.47
C GLN A 8 5.78 -3.37 7.19
N ALA A 9 6.91 -3.80 6.63
CA ALA A 9 7.19 -5.23 6.45
C ALA A 9 7.18 -5.95 7.82
N GLY A 10 6.45 -7.05 7.90
CA GLY A 10 6.22 -7.81 9.13
C GLY A 10 4.97 -7.41 9.92
N ASP A 11 4.26 -6.34 9.54
CA ASP A 11 3.03 -5.95 10.22
C ASP A 11 1.89 -6.93 9.93
N LYS A 12 1.10 -7.26 10.95
CA LYS A 12 -0.17 -7.96 10.76
C LYS A 12 -1.24 -6.98 10.30
N VAL A 13 -2.01 -7.39 9.29
CA VAL A 13 -3.12 -6.62 8.75
C VAL A 13 -4.40 -7.46 8.71
N SER A 14 -5.53 -6.80 8.87
CA SER A 14 -6.87 -7.39 8.69
C SER A 14 -7.47 -7.01 7.34
N GLU A 15 -8.42 -7.82 6.85
CA GLU A 15 -9.20 -7.47 5.65
C GLU A 15 -9.82 -6.07 5.79
N GLY A 16 -9.70 -5.26 4.74
CA GLY A 16 -10.18 -3.87 4.71
C GLY A 16 -9.28 -2.87 5.45
N GLN A 17 -8.21 -3.32 6.12
CA GLN A 17 -7.28 -2.41 6.80
C GLN A 17 -6.55 -1.52 5.79
N LYS A 18 -6.43 -0.24 6.10
CA LYS A 18 -5.70 0.74 5.28
C LYS A 18 -4.21 0.40 5.22
N LEU A 19 -3.68 0.30 4.00
CA LEU A 19 -2.27 -0.01 3.74
C LEU A 19 -1.49 1.23 3.33
N LEU A 20 -1.97 1.95 2.31
CA LEU A 20 -1.29 3.12 1.77
C LEU A 20 -2.28 4.03 1.03
N VAL A 21 -1.86 5.25 0.75
CA VAL A 21 -2.62 6.21 -0.06
C VAL A 21 -1.76 6.64 -1.22
N ILE A 22 -2.33 6.59 -2.43
CA ILE A 22 -1.73 7.14 -3.63
C ILE A 22 -2.51 8.36 -4.09
N GLU A 23 -1.82 9.29 -4.74
CA GLU A 23 -2.41 10.41 -5.46
C GLU A 23 -2.18 10.21 -6.96
N ALA A 24 -3.27 10.25 -7.72
CA ALA A 24 -3.29 10.18 -9.17
C ALA A 24 -4.30 11.21 -9.69
N MET A 25 -3.92 12.02 -10.67
CA MET A 25 -4.80 13.02 -11.31
C MET A 25 -5.54 13.95 -10.32
N LYS A 26 -4.84 14.42 -9.27
CA LYS A 26 -5.39 15.23 -8.15
C LYS A 26 -6.43 14.51 -7.27
N MET A 27 -6.62 13.22 -7.47
CA MET A 27 -7.47 12.37 -6.64
C MET A 27 -6.61 11.48 -5.77
N GLN A 28 -7.00 11.32 -4.51
CA GLN A 28 -6.36 10.38 -3.60
C GLN A 28 -7.16 9.09 -3.53
N THR A 29 -6.46 7.97 -3.68
CA THR A 29 -7.02 6.63 -3.61
C THR A 29 -6.37 5.91 -2.43
N THR A 30 -7.21 5.40 -1.53
CA THR A 30 -6.73 4.57 -0.42
C THR A 30 -6.73 3.11 -0.87
N ILE A 31 -5.59 2.46 -0.69
CA ILE A 31 -5.46 1.02 -0.91
C ILE A 31 -5.62 0.33 0.46
N THR A 32 -6.53 -0.62 0.50
CA THR A 32 -6.82 -1.45 1.68
C THR A 32 -6.39 -2.89 1.43
N ALA A 33 -6.17 -3.65 2.50
CA ALA A 33 -5.89 -5.07 2.42
C ALA A 33 -7.12 -5.82 1.89
N ASP A 34 -6.90 -6.71 0.93
CA ASP A 34 -7.92 -7.60 0.37
C ASP A 34 -8.19 -8.82 1.25
N ARG A 35 -7.27 -9.14 2.17
CA ARG A 35 -7.39 -10.21 3.15
C ARG A 35 -6.59 -9.91 4.41
N GLU A 36 -6.85 -10.67 5.46
CA GLU A 36 -5.94 -10.72 6.60
C GLU A 36 -4.64 -11.44 6.25
N GLY A 37 -3.54 -11.05 6.90
CA GLY A 37 -2.23 -11.63 6.67
C GLY A 37 -1.12 -10.80 7.28
N THR A 38 0.11 -11.09 6.87
CA THR A 38 1.30 -10.32 7.27
C THR A 38 1.87 -9.60 6.06
N ILE A 39 2.26 -8.34 6.21
CA ILE A 39 2.95 -7.62 5.13
C ILE A 39 4.30 -8.31 4.90
N GLY A 40 4.49 -8.82 3.69
CA GLY A 40 5.76 -9.39 3.25
C GLY A 40 6.72 -8.28 2.85
N GLN A 41 6.98 -8.15 1.55
CA GLN A 41 7.88 -7.10 1.04
C GLN A 41 7.12 -5.81 0.78
N LEU A 42 7.70 -4.68 1.19
CA LEU A 42 7.23 -3.34 0.87
C LEU A 42 8.20 -2.70 -0.13
N MET A 43 7.78 -2.54 -1.39
CA MET A 43 8.64 -2.02 -2.47
C MET A 43 8.51 -0.50 -2.67
N ILE A 44 7.77 0.17 -1.80
CA ILE A 44 7.39 1.57 -1.94
C ILE A 44 7.63 2.38 -0.66
N LYS A 45 7.84 3.68 -0.84
CA LYS A 45 7.90 4.68 0.24
C LYS A 45 7.09 5.93 -0.13
N ALA A 46 6.78 6.78 0.85
CA ALA A 46 6.16 8.07 0.57
C ALA A 46 7.01 8.87 -0.44
N GLY A 47 6.33 9.49 -1.41
CA GLY A 47 6.94 10.20 -2.55
C GLY A 47 7.30 9.32 -3.75
N THR A 48 7.12 7.99 -3.68
CA THR A 48 7.41 7.10 -4.82
C THR A 48 6.37 7.31 -5.92
N SER A 49 6.80 7.57 -7.16
CA SER A 49 5.91 7.53 -8.32
C SER A 49 5.57 6.09 -8.65
N VAL A 50 4.29 5.84 -8.92
CA VAL A 50 3.75 4.49 -9.19
C VAL A 50 2.80 4.58 -10.37
N GLU A 51 2.81 3.56 -11.20
CA GLU A 51 1.96 3.40 -12.37
C GLU A 51 1.04 2.19 -12.23
N THR A 52 0.05 2.10 -13.10
CA THR A 52 -0.86 0.95 -13.13
C THR A 52 -0.07 -0.31 -13.47
N GLY A 53 -0.14 -1.31 -12.59
CA GLY A 53 0.56 -2.58 -12.74
C GLY A 53 1.83 -2.71 -11.89
N ASP A 54 2.27 -1.65 -11.23
CA ASP A 54 3.42 -1.72 -10.32
C ASP A 54 3.11 -2.56 -9.09
N LEU A 55 4.08 -3.39 -8.69
CA LEU A 55 4.04 -4.13 -7.43
C LEU A 55 4.37 -3.19 -6.27
N LEU A 56 3.39 -2.97 -5.38
CA LEU A 56 3.54 -2.07 -4.24
C LEU A 56 4.05 -2.80 -2.99
N LEU A 57 3.38 -3.91 -2.66
CA LEU A 57 3.69 -4.76 -1.52
C LEU A 57 3.12 -6.17 -1.73
N THR A 58 3.54 -7.11 -0.89
CA THR A 58 2.94 -8.44 -0.79
C THR A 58 2.28 -8.65 0.57
N ILE A 59 1.24 -9.47 0.60
CA ILE A 59 0.62 -9.97 1.83
C ILE A 59 0.84 -11.49 1.83
N GLU A 60 1.34 -12.03 2.93
CA GLU A 60 1.52 -13.45 3.18
C GLU A 60 0.41 -13.97 4.10
#